data_AF-F6HZY8-F1
#
_entry.id   AF-F6HZY8-F1
#
_cell.length_a   1.000
_cell.length_b   1.000
_cell.length_c   1.000
_cell.angle_alpha   90.00
_cell.angle_beta   90.00
_cell.angle_gamma   90.00
#
_symmetry.space_group_name_H-M   'P 1'
#
loop_
_entity.id
_entity.type
_entity.pdbx_description
1 polymer ?
#
loop_
_entity_poly.entity_id
_entity_poly.type
_entity_poly.pdbx_seq_one_letter_code
_entity_poly.pdbx_strand_id
1 'polypeptide(L)'
;MSMRSDPMAAAAELIVLLKSLCKRLQERNPSRDGLVYTTWKPWVAVGMRNVDYKRARHFEVDLSAFRNILDIDKERMIARCEPLVNTGQISRVSVPMNLAFVAVAELDVLIGGLINDYGIEGSSHSYDLFSDTVEAYEIILADGQLVKAQQYIEEEREKVATPLR
;
A
#
# COMPACT_ATOMS: atom_id res chain seq x y z
N MET A 1 1.01 12.48 -15.40
CA MET A 1 0.22 12.88 -14.21
C MET A 1 1.19 13.44 -13.19
N SER A 2 0.87 14.64 -12.70
CA SER A 2 1.71 15.48 -11.84
C SER A 2 1.56 15.06 -10.38
N MET A 3 2.61 15.24 -9.56
CA MET A 3 2.44 15.45 -8.12
C MET A 3 1.28 16.44 -7.93
N ARG A 4 0.34 16.16 -7.02
CA ARG A 4 -0.83 17.04 -6.83
C ARG A 4 -0.30 18.44 -6.49
N SER A 5 -0.75 19.44 -7.23
CA SER A 5 -0.23 20.82 -7.17
C SER A 5 -0.55 21.54 -5.86
N ASP A 6 -1.53 21.04 -5.10
CA ASP A 6 -1.88 21.51 -3.75
C ASP A 6 -1.81 20.33 -2.75
N PRO A 7 -0.80 20.32 -1.86
CA PRO A 7 -0.63 19.25 -0.88
C PRO A 7 -1.74 19.21 0.19
N MET A 8 -2.36 20.35 0.52
CA MET A 8 -3.43 20.39 1.53
C MET A 8 -4.73 19.79 1.00
N ALA A 9 -5.09 20.10 -0.24
CA ALA A 9 -6.24 19.50 -0.91
C ALA A 9 -6.03 17.98 -1.10
N ALA A 10 -4.82 17.57 -1.46
CA ALA A 10 -4.46 16.15 -1.61
C ALA A 10 -4.63 15.36 -0.31
N ALA A 11 -4.13 15.91 0.80
CA ALA A 11 -4.25 15.30 2.11
C ALA A 11 -5.72 15.20 2.57
N ALA A 12 -6.51 16.25 2.34
CA ALA A 12 -7.94 16.25 2.67
C ALA A 12 -8.71 15.17 1.88
N GLU A 13 -8.43 15.02 0.59
CA GLU A 13 -9.04 13.99 -0.25
C GLU A 13 -8.67 12.58 0.22
N LEU A 14 -7.38 12.33 0.53
CA LEU A 14 -6.93 11.05 1.06
C LEU A 14 -7.65 10.71 2.38
N ILE A 15 -7.81 11.66 3.28
CA ILE A 15 -8.55 11.47 4.55
C ILE A 15 -10.00 11.08 4.28
N VAL A 16 -10.66 11.71 3.30
CA VAL A 16 -12.04 11.38 2.92
C VAL A 16 -12.13 9.96 2.36
N LEU A 17 -11.19 9.56 1.50
CA LEU A 17 -11.13 8.21 0.93
C LEU A 17 -10.90 7.15 2.02
N LEU A 18 -9.95 7.37 2.91
CA LEU A 18 -9.65 6.46 4.04
C LEU A 18 -10.88 6.29 4.95
N LYS A 19 -11.54 7.40 5.33
CA LYS A 19 -12.75 7.35 6.16
C LYS A 19 -13.88 6.57 5.48
N SER A 20 -14.07 6.78 4.17
CA SER A 20 -15.05 6.03 3.39
C SER A 20 -14.74 4.53 3.40
N LEU A 21 -13.47 4.15 3.25
CA LEU A 21 -13.04 2.75 3.26
C LEU A 21 -13.20 2.09 4.64
N CYS A 22 -12.80 2.78 5.71
CA CYS A 22 -12.99 2.31 7.08
C CYS A 22 -14.47 2.08 7.38
N LYS A 23 -15.33 3.05 7.04
CA LYS A 23 -16.77 2.92 7.20
C LYS A 23 -17.32 1.75 6.39
N ARG A 24 -16.88 1.61 5.14
CA ARG A 24 -17.27 0.49 4.28
C ARG A 24 -16.90 -0.83 4.95
N LEU A 25 -15.70 -1.00 5.49
CA LEU A 25 -15.31 -2.24 6.18
C LEU A 25 -16.13 -2.51 7.46
N GLN A 26 -16.50 -1.46 8.20
CA GLN A 26 -17.36 -1.59 9.39
C GLN A 26 -18.78 -2.07 9.09
N GLU A 27 -19.28 -1.82 7.87
CA GLU A 27 -20.59 -2.33 7.42
C GLU A 27 -20.59 -3.84 7.18
N ARG A 28 -19.42 -4.49 7.12
CA ARG A 28 -19.29 -5.92 6.87
C ARG A 28 -19.79 -6.74 8.05
N ASN A 29 -20.66 -7.70 7.77
CA ASN A 29 -20.98 -8.79 8.66
C ASN A 29 -20.17 -10.06 8.28
N PRO A 30 -19.17 -10.49 9.09
CA PRO A 30 -18.32 -11.63 8.76
C PRO A 30 -19.07 -12.95 8.55
N SER A 31 -20.20 -13.14 9.24
CA SER A 31 -21.00 -14.37 9.14
C SER A 31 -21.85 -14.44 7.87
N ARG A 32 -22.14 -13.29 7.24
CA ARG A 32 -23.03 -13.20 6.07
C ARG A 32 -22.29 -12.86 4.78
N ASP A 33 -21.40 -11.88 4.84
CA ASP A 33 -20.88 -11.21 3.64
C ASP A 33 -19.60 -11.85 3.06
N GLY A 34 -19.07 -12.88 3.73
CA GLY A 34 -17.92 -13.63 3.24
C GLY A 34 -16.59 -12.86 3.34
N LEU A 35 -15.62 -13.22 2.50
CA LEU A 35 -14.24 -12.71 2.59
C LEU A 35 -14.14 -11.29 2.00
N VAL A 36 -13.27 -10.48 2.61
CA VAL A 36 -12.91 -9.15 2.08
C VAL A 36 -11.98 -9.32 0.90
N TYR A 37 -12.23 -8.59 -0.17
CA TYR A 37 -11.29 -8.51 -1.29
C TYR A 37 -11.34 -7.15 -1.98
N THR A 38 -10.23 -6.82 -2.64
CA THR A 38 -10.14 -5.62 -3.48
C THR A 38 -10.80 -5.87 -4.84
N THR A 39 -11.54 -4.88 -5.37
CA THR A 39 -12.23 -4.86 -6.69
C THR A 39 -11.37 -5.27 -7.90
N TRP A 40 -10.06 -5.38 -7.71
CA TRP A 40 -9.08 -5.74 -8.72
C TRP A 40 -9.47 -6.95 -9.56
N LYS A 41 -9.40 -6.77 -10.89
CA LYS A 41 -9.78 -7.81 -11.83
C LYS A 41 -8.73 -8.94 -11.82
N PRO A 42 -9.14 -10.22 -11.82
CA PRO A 42 -8.21 -11.34 -11.70
C PRO A 42 -7.10 -11.38 -12.74
N TRP A 43 -7.35 -10.96 -13.97
CA TRP A 43 -6.38 -11.00 -15.07
C TRP A 43 -5.27 -9.95 -14.95
N VAL A 44 -5.37 -9.02 -13.99
CA VAL A 44 -4.32 -8.03 -13.73
C VAL A 44 -3.30 -8.57 -12.73
N ALA A 45 -3.63 -9.63 -12.00
CA ALA A 45 -2.65 -10.31 -11.15
C ALA A 45 -1.69 -11.13 -12.03
N VAL A 46 -0.39 -11.02 -11.76
CA VAL A 46 0.66 -11.79 -12.45
C VAL A 46 0.65 -13.26 -11.99
N GLY A 47 0.15 -13.54 -10.79
CA GLY A 47 0.11 -14.88 -10.21
C GLY A 47 -1.05 -15.75 -10.71
N MET A 48 -0.80 -17.06 -10.83
CA MET A 48 -1.80 -18.08 -11.19
C MET A 48 -2.72 -18.49 -10.03
N ARG A 49 -2.83 -17.69 -8.96
CA ARG A 49 -3.63 -18.04 -7.78
C ARG A 49 -5.10 -18.18 -8.17
N ASN A 50 -5.75 -19.24 -7.69
CA ASN A 50 -7.18 -19.39 -7.87
C ASN A 50 -7.91 -18.26 -7.12
N VAL A 51 -8.69 -17.47 -7.85
CA VAL A 51 -9.47 -16.33 -7.35
C VAL A 51 -10.94 -16.68 -7.11
N ASP A 52 -11.29 -17.95 -6.89
CA ASP A 52 -12.67 -18.38 -6.62
C ASP A 52 -13.28 -17.69 -5.38
N TYR A 53 -12.44 -17.19 -4.45
CA TYR A 53 -12.88 -16.33 -3.35
C TYR A 53 -13.50 -14.99 -3.82
N LYS A 54 -13.19 -14.55 -5.05
CA LYS A 54 -13.86 -13.42 -5.73
C LYS A 54 -15.13 -13.83 -6.47
N ARG A 55 -15.50 -15.14 -6.51
CA ARG A 55 -16.72 -15.70 -7.12
C ARG A 55 -17.79 -16.27 -6.16
N ALA A 56 -17.43 -16.82 -4.98
CA ALA A 56 -18.35 -17.08 -3.86
C ALA A 56 -18.31 -16.07 -2.67
N ARG A 57 -19.48 -15.58 -2.21
CA ARG A 57 -19.76 -14.65 -1.06
C ARG A 57 -18.68 -13.59 -0.79
N HIS A 58 -18.96 -12.34 -1.16
CA HIS A 58 -17.94 -11.29 -1.17
C HIS A 58 -18.30 -10.02 -0.47
N PHE A 59 -17.30 -9.47 0.19
CA PHE A 59 -17.28 -8.09 0.59
C PHE A 59 -16.24 -7.31 -0.21
N GLU A 60 -16.70 -6.67 -1.27
CA GLU A 60 -15.85 -5.91 -2.18
C GLU A 60 -15.46 -4.54 -1.58
N VAL A 61 -14.18 -4.20 -1.75
CA VAL A 61 -13.57 -2.94 -1.35
C VAL A 61 -12.90 -2.32 -2.57
N ASP A 62 -13.32 -1.11 -2.95
CA ASP A 62 -12.71 -0.40 -4.08
C ASP A 62 -11.50 0.41 -3.65
N LEU A 63 -10.35 0.11 -4.27
CA LEU A 63 -9.11 0.85 -4.07
C LEU A 63 -8.75 1.74 -5.27
N SER A 64 -9.62 1.85 -6.28
CA SER A 64 -9.31 2.54 -7.54
C SER A 64 -8.80 3.98 -7.35
N ALA A 65 -9.23 4.69 -6.30
CA ALA A 65 -8.76 6.04 -6.03
C ALA A 65 -7.30 6.15 -5.53
N PHE A 66 -6.72 5.05 -5.03
CA PHE A 66 -5.44 5.03 -4.31
C PHE A 66 -4.22 4.84 -5.26
N ARG A 67 -3.95 5.80 -6.15
CA ARG A 67 -2.95 5.75 -7.23
C ARG A 67 -1.89 6.86 -7.22
N ASN A 68 -1.77 7.60 -6.11
CA ASN A 68 -0.93 8.79 -6.00
C ASN A 68 0.38 8.50 -5.25
N ILE A 69 1.46 9.09 -5.76
CA ILE A 69 2.69 9.29 -4.97
C ILE A 69 2.40 10.48 -4.06
N LEU A 70 2.53 10.28 -2.75
CA LEU A 70 2.20 11.29 -1.74
C LEU A 70 3.40 12.19 -1.46
N ASP A 71 4.58 11.61 -1.36
CA ASP A 71 5.81 12.34 -1.06
C ASP A 71 7.07 11.57 -1.51
N ILE A 72 8.14 12.29 -1.82
CA ILE A 72 9.49 11.74 -2.04
C ILE A 72 10.47 12.59 -1.23
N ASP A 73 10.92 12.05 -0.11
CA ASP A 73 11.90 12.68 0.76
C ASP A 73 13.31 12.38 0.24
N LYS A 74 13.98 13.43 -0.26
CA LYS A 74 15.35 13.34 -0.82
C LYS A 74 16.43 13.17 0.24
N GLU A 75 16.18 13.62 1.46
CA GLU A 75 17.16 13.58 2.54
C GLU A 75 17.14 12.19 3.19
N ARG A 76 15.94 11.67 3.44
CA ARG A 76 15.74 10.34 4.04
C ARG A 76 15.74 9.20 3.03
N MET A 77 15.65 9.51 1.73
CA MET A 77 15.56 8.53 0.65
C MET A 77 14.31 7.64 0.73
N ILE A 78 13.18 8.22 1.15
CA ILE A 78 11.92 7.50 1.36
C ILE A 78 10.86 8.04 0.42
N ALA A 79 10.16 7.14 -0.28
CA ALA A 79 8.97 7.46 -1.05
C ALA A 79 7.71 7.00 -0.29
N ARG A 80 6.77 7.93 -0.05
CA ARG A 80 5.44 7.60 0.47
C ARG A 80 4.46 7.55 -0.69
N CYS A 81 3.76 6.43 -0.86
CA CYS A 81 2.83 6.25 -1.97
C CYS A 81 1.63 5.40 -1.59
N GLU A 82 0.56 5.53 -2.38
CA GLU A 82 -0.65 4.73 -2.27
C GLU A 82 -0.48 3.35 -2.94
N PRO A 83 -1.25 2.31 -2.53
CA PRO A 83 -1.01 0.93 -2.95
C PRO A 83 -1.11 0.64 -4.45
N LEU A 84 -1.87 1.43 -5.23
CA LEU A 84 -1.98 1.23 -6.68
C LEU A 84 -1.05 2.14 -7.50
N VAL A 85 -0.05 2.75 -6.87
CA VAL A 85 1.10 3.32 -7.59
C VAL A 85 1.92 2.18 -8.18
N ASN A 86 2.41 2.36 -9.41
CA ASN A 86 3.33 1.42 -10.04
C ASN A 86 4.79 1.91 -10.04
N THR A 87 5.73 1.01 -10.29
CA THR A 87 7.18 1.29 -10.27
C THR A 87 7.60 2.27 -11.36
N GLY A 88 6.92 2.27 -12.51
CA GLY A 88 7.13 3.23 -13.60
C GLY A 88 6.74 4.67 -13.23
N GLN A 89 5.63 4.84 -12.48
CA GLN A 89 5.21 6.15 -11.96
C GLN A 89 6.25 6.72 -11.00
N ILE A 90 6.77 5.92 -10.07
CA ILE A 90 7.82 6.33 -9.13
C ILE A 90 9.06 6.74 -9.91
N SER A 91 9.54 5.88 -10.80
CA SER A 91 10.74 6.14 -11.61
C SER A 91 10.63 7.42 -12.44
N ARG A 92 9.45 7.69 -13.01
CA ARG A 92 9.23 8.90 -13.83
C ARG A 92 9.34 10.19 -13.02
N VAL A 93 9.06 10.15 -11.72
CA VAL A 93 9.20 11.29 -10.80
C VAL A 93 10.59 11.33 -10.18
N SER A 94 11.15 10.18 -9.80
CA SER A 94 12.41 10.10 -9.07
C SER A 94 13.65 10.29 -9.95
N VAL A 95 13.63 9.81 -11.21
CA VAL A 95 14.80 9.91 -12.11
C VAL A 95 15.20 11.37 -12.39
N PRO A 96 14.26 12.29 -12.73
CA PRO A 96 14.57 13.72 -12.84
C PRO A 96 15.11 14.35 -11.55
N MET A 97 14.85 13.72 -10.39
CA MET A 97 15.35 14.14 -9.09
C MET A 97 16.74 13.57 -8.78
N ASN A 98 17.35 12.82 -9.70
CA ASN A 98 18.58 12.05 -9.53
C ASN A 98 18.47 10.97 -8.44
N LEU A 99 17.27 10.37 -8.32
CA LEU A 99 16.95 9.28 -7.41
C LEU A 99 16.51 8.03 -8.17
N ALA A 100 16.93 6.86 -7.69
CA ALA A 100 16.50 5.57 -8.22
C ALA A 100 15.71 4.80 -7.16
N PHE A 101 14.67 4.11 -7.59
CA PHE A 101 13.90 3.22 -6.74
C PHE A 101 14.69 1.92 -6.53
N VAL A 102 14.85 1.48 -5.27
CA VAL A 102 15.74 0.38 -4.89
C VAL A 102 15.36 -0.96 -5.52
N ALA A 103 14.06 -1.18 -5.70
CA ALA A 103 13.51 -2.36 -6.36
C ALA A 103 13.19 -2.03 -7.83
N VAL A 104 14.21 -2.15 -8.68
CA VAL A 104 14.01 -2.04 -10.12
C VAL A 104 13.26 -3.28 -10.57
N ALA A 105 11.94 -3.19 -10.61
CA ALA A 105 11.11 -4.30 -11.05
C ALA A 105 11.31 -4.55 -12.56
N GLU A 106 11.39 -5.82 -12.95
CA GLU A 106 11.53 -6.20 -14.37
C GLU A 106 10.30 -5.81 -15.20
N LEU A 107 9.16 -5.65 -14.53
CA LEU A 107 7.87 -5.27 -15.10
C LEU A 107 7.29 -4.06 -14.34
N ASP A 108 6.42 -3.29 -15.01
CA ASP A 108 5.69 -2.20 -14.36
C ASP A 108 4.58 -2.75 -13.46
N VAL A 109 4.92 -3.02 -12.22
CA VAL A 109 4.06 -3.66 -11.20
C VAL A 109 3.65 -2.65 -10.13
N LEU A 110 2.55 -2.94 -9.45
CA LEU A 110 2.07 -2.08 -8.37
C LEU A 110 2.81 -2.34 -7.07
N ILE A 111 3.02 -1.26 -6.30
CA ILE A 111 3.64 -1.31 -4.96
C ILE A 111 2.85 -2.22 -4.01
N GLY A 112 1.51 -2.09 -3.98
CA GLY A 112 0.68 -2.97 -3.17
C GLY A 112 0.75 -4.43 -3.62
N GLY A 113 0.97 -4.69 -4.92
CA GLY A 113 1.21 -6.03 -5.44
C GLY A 113 2.54 -6.60 -4.96
N LEU A 114 3.62 -5.81 -5.04
CA LEU A 114 4.96 -6.19 -4.57
C LEU A 114 4.99 -6.53 -3.08
N ILE A 115 4.31 -5.75 -2.26
CA ILE A 115 4.23 -5.97 -0.80
C ILE A 115 3.46 -7.25 -0.46
N ASN A 116 2.35 -7.51 -1.16
CA ASN A 116 1.47 -8.65 -0.88
C ASN A 116 1.88 -9.92 -1.63
N ASP A 117 2.93 -9.83 -2.44
CA ASP A 117 3.61 -10.97 -3.02
C ASP A 117 5.02 -11.08 -2.44
N TYR A 118 5.81 -12.03 -2.91
CA TYR A 118 7.15 -12.25 -2.34
C TYR A 118 8.14 -11.12 -2.69
N GLY A 119 7.82 -10.28 -3.68
CA GLY A 119 8.56 -9.04 -3.97
C GLY A 119 10.04 -9.25 -4.35
N ILE A 120 10.39 -10.37 -4.99
CA ILE A 120 11.74 -10.59 -5.51
C ILE A 120 11.92 -9.75 -6.76
N GLU A 121 12.98 -8.94 -6.75
CA GLU A 121 13.43 -8.19 -7.92
C GLU A 121 14.93 -8.39 -8.15
N GLY A 122 15.43 -7.91 -9.28
CA GLY A 122 16.84 -8.09 -9.66
C GLY A 122 17.84 -7.56 -8.63
N SER A 123 17.43 -6.58 -7.80
CA SER A 123 18.24 -5.99 -6.73
C SER A 123 18.13 -6.71 -5.39
N SER A 124 17.28 -7.73 -5.25
CA SER A 124 17.02 -8.39 -3.97
C SER A 124 18.22 -9.11 -3.37
N HIS A 125 19.22 -9.48 -4.19
CA HIS A 125 20.47 -10.03 -3.67
C HIS A 125 21.33 -8.99 -2.93
N SER A 126 21.04 -7.70 -3.09
CA SER A 126 21.74 -6.58 -2.45
C SER A 126 20.91 -5.89 -1.36
N TYR A 127 19.57 -5.89 -1.49
CA TYR A 127 18.65 -5.13 -0.62
C TYR A 127 17.49 -5.96 -0.06
N ASP A 128 17.61 -7.29 -0.09
CA ASP A 128 16.59 -8.24 0.34
C ASP A 128 15.25 -8.12 -0.43
N LEU A 129 14.15 -8.66 0.11
CA LEU A 129 12.86 -8.64 -0.57
C LEU A 129 12.26 -7.23 -0.53
N PHE A 130 11.33 -6.95 -1.46
CA PHE A 130 10.67 -5.64 -1.49
C PHE A 130 10.08 -5.24 -0.14
N SER A 131 9.44 -6.17 0.57
CA SER A 131 8.88 -5.94 1.90
C SER A 131 9.91 -5.50 2.94
N ASP A 132 11.15 -5.97 2.81
CA ASP A 132 12.24 -5.66 3.75
C ASP A 132 12.78 -4.23 3.55
N THR A 133 12.50 -3.63 2.38
CA THR A 133 12.83 -2.24 2.07
C THR A 133 11.79 -1.22 2.54
N VAL A 134 10.65 -1.68 3.10
CA VAL A 134 9.54 -0.80 3.49
C VAL A 134 9.68 -0.34 4.94
N GLU A 135 9.81 0.97 5.11
CA GLU A 135 9.92 1.61 6.44
C GLU A 135 8.63 1.51 7.28
N ALA A 136 7.47 1.68 6.65
CA ALA A 136 6.19 1.64 7.33
C ALA A 136 5.01 1.36 6.38
N TYR A 137 3.95 0.79 6.95
CA TYR A 137 2.67 0.53 6.32
C TYR A 137 1.55 1.27 7.05
N GLU A 138 0.62 1.84 6.29
CA GLU A 138 -0.69 2.25 6.79
C GLU A 138 -1.72 1.22 6.32
N ILE A 139 -2.28 0.45 7.26
CA ILE A 139 -3.10 -0.73 6.97
C ILE A 139 -4.49 -0.49 7.55
N ILE A 140 -5.53 -0.75 6.76
CA ILE A 140 -6.91 -0.82 7.27
C ILE A 140 -7.24 -2.27 7.54
N LEU A 141 -7.49 -2.59 8.81
CA LEU A 141 -7.85 -3.93 9.27
C LEU A 141 -9.29 -4.29 8.88
N ALA A 142 -9.63 -5.58 8.97
CA ALA A 142 -10.93 -6.09 8.53
C ALA A 142 -12.13 -5.55 9.32
N ASP A 143 -11.91 -4.96 10.49
CA ASP A 143 -12.89 -4.27 11.34
C ASP A 143 -12.98 -2.75 11.04
N GLY A 144 -12.19 -2.28 10.06
CA GLY A 144 -12.13 -0.88 9.65
C GLY A 144 -11.16 -0.02 10.46
N GLN A 145 -10.37 -0.58 11.38
CA GLN A 145 -9.34 0.19 12.08
C GLN A 145 -8.16 0.53 11.14
N LEU A 146 -7.76 1.81 11.10
CA LEU A 146 -6.53 2.25 10.45
C LEU A 146 -5.37 2.15 11.44
N VAL A 147 -4.39 1.31 11.14
CA VAL A 147 -3.18 1.11 11.95
C VAL A 147 -1.94 1.46 11.16
N LYS A 148 -0.90 1.93 11.86
CA LYS A 148 0.44 2.09 11.31
C LYS A 148 1.32 0.96 11.83
N ALA A 149 1.92 0.20 10.92
CA ALA A 149 2.94 -0.80 11.22
C ALA A 149 4.29 -0.29 10.71
N GLN A 150 5.35 -0.52 11.46
CA GLN A 150 6.72 -0.17 11.11
C GLN A 150 7.67 -1.21 11.73
N GLN A 151 8.92 -1.24 11.30
CA GLN A 151 9.90 -2.15 11.87
C GLN A 151 10.01 -1.92 13.38
N TYR A 152 9.95 -3.01 14.16
CA TYR A 152 10.15 -2.94 15.60
C TYR A 152 11.62 -2.66 15.91
N ILE A 153 11.87 -1.61 16.68
CA ILE A 153 13.18 -1.29 17.25
C ILE A 153 13.10 -1.47 18.77
N GLU A 154 14.11 -2.10 19.39
CA GLU A 154 14.09 -2.44 20.84
C GLU A 154 13.85 -1.22 21.76
N GLU A 155 14.21 -0.02 21.31
CA GLU A 155 13.99 1.24 22.02
C GLU A 155 12.50 1.62 22.13
N GLU A 156 11.61 1.03 21.32
CA GLU A 156 10.15 1.26 21.39
C GLU A 156 9.44 0.38 22.43
N ARG A 157 10.13 -0.60 23.03
CA ARG A 157 9.57 -1.50 24.06
C ARG A 157 8.95 -0.76 25.24
N GLU A 158 9.51 0.39 25.64
CA GLU A 158 9.00 1.19 26.77
C GLU A 158 7.75 2.01 26.42
N LYS A 159 7.50 2.30 25.13
CA LYS A 159 6.36 3.14 24.70
C LYS A 159 5.07 2.34 24.51
N VAL A 160 5.15 1.06 24.11
CA VAL A 160 3.98 0.18 23.87
C VAL A 160 3.31 -0.27 25.19
N ALA A 161 3.99 -0.14 26.34
CA ALA A 161 3.44 -0.49 27.64
C ALA A 161 2.36 0.48 28.15
N THR A 162 2.08 1.58 27.44
CA THR A 162 1.00 2.51 27.79
C THR A 162 -0.12 2.41 26.76
N PRO A 163 -1.32 1.91 27.12
CA PRO A 163 -2.43 1.85 26.19
C PRO A 163 -2.82 3.27 25.76
N LEU A 164 -2.93 3.47 24.44
CA LEU A 164 -3.48 4.69 23.85
C LEU A 164 -4.91 4.88 24.38
N ARG A 165 -5.12 5.95 25.15
CA ARG A 165 -6.43 6.38 25.67
C ARG A 165 -7.24 7.09 24.60
#